data_AF-A0AA86IVC7-F1
#
_entry.id   AF-A0AA86IVC7-F1
#
_cell.length_a   1.000
_cell.length_b   1.000
_cell.length_c   1.000
_cell.angle_alpha   90.00
_cell.angle_beta   90.00
_cell.angle_gamma   90.00
#
_symmetry.space_group_name_H-M   'P 1'
#
loop_
_entity.id
_entity.type
_entity.pdbx_description
1 polymer ?
#
loop_
_entity_poly.entity_id
_entity_poly.type
_entity_poly.pdbx_seq_one_letter_code
_entity_poly.pdbx_strand_id
1 'polypeptide(L)'
;MGHHTYGKLPQKVWMILSVSITRRDFLSICIGATALAGVGGYLHYTGAFLPSISLWGHSFFGNNQTFSSKLIAETGCKVFNFGLSGATSESIALRNGAYHKSYASVNGLLTPAEKNNLTPNEPGPLRLWGNASADWFHLPCELAGQSGVLDWDGKNVAFTPDGKSGAVHLNEPVPLNVYPMTTVQTDNVPEKYNYPEHPGSIYILWLGRNNSTQPDEIMRDAKAIVSRMNKGNKRFVILPEFPADYEPTGTKGAEEIALINRLYKEVYPENYCEIDGVDLLQNFINHHNPNSEKDLADVKAGLTPSSLRLDNLHPSITRKEGALYAGTEVNAEFVARFLKQKGWV
;
A
#
# COMPACT_ATOMS: atom_id res chain seq x y z
N MET A 1 -25.01 -2.55 -75.14
CA MET A 1 -25.07 -1.17 -74.60
C MET A 1 -24.71 -1.28 -73.12
N GLY A 2 -23.62 -0.77 -72.58
CA GLY A 2 -22.51 0.02 -73.07
C GLY A 2 -21.33 -0.12 -72.09
N HIS A 3 -20.12 0.09 -72.60
CA HIS A 3 -18.84 0.18 -71.87
C HIS A 3 -18.75 1.44 -70.99
N HIS A 4 -17.99 1.38 -69.89
CA HIS A 4 -17.01 2.39 -69.41
C HIS A 4 -16.30 1.89 -68.13
N THR A 5 -15.04 1.45 -68.19
CA THR A 5 -13.73 2.15 -68.02
C THR A 5 -13.23 2.37 -66.59
N TYR A 6 -12.14 1.64 -66.28
CA TYR A 6 -10.91 1.96 -65.54
C TYR A 6 -10.90 2.87 -64.30
N GLY A 7 -10.32 2.31 -63.22
CA GLY A 7 -9.57 3.04 -62.19
C GLY A 7 -8.58 2.11 -61.47
N LYS A 8 -7.28 2.23 -61.80
CA LYS A 8 -6.15 1.53 -61.14
C LYS A 8 -5.83 2.22 -59.79
N LEU A 9 -5.60 1.44 -58.75
CA LEU A 9 -4.91 1.86 -57.51
C LEU A 9 -3.67 0.98 -57.30
N PRO A 10 -2.54 1.53 -56.82
CA PRO A 10 -1.25 0.83 -56.85
C PRO A 10 -1.05 -0.14 -55.68
N GLN A 11 -0.48 -1.31 -56.00
CA GLN A 11 0.07 -2.28 -55.06
C GLN A 11 1.29 -1.69 -54.34
N LYS A 12 1.26 -1.64 -53.02
CA LYS A 12 2.47 -1.52 -52.18
C LYS A 12 2.85 -2.91 -51.68
N VAL A 13 3.99 -3.38 -52.21
CA VAL A 13 4.72 -4.58 -51.78
C VAL A 13 5.34 -4.29 -50.41
N TRP A 14 5.00 -5.09 -49.40
CA TRP A 14 5.80 -5.18 -48.16
C TRP A 14 6.70 -6.41 -48.27
N MET A 15 7.99 -6.13 -48.33
CA MET A 15 9.07 -7.11 -48.34
C MET A 15 9.33 -7.55 -46.90
N ILE A 16 9.19 -8.84 -46.62
CA ILE A 16 9.55 -9.45 -45.34
C ILE A 16 11.07 -9.64 -45.35
N LEU A 17 11.78 -8.85 -44.55
CA LEU A 17 13.18 -9.09 -44.18
C LEU A 17 13.20 -9.79 -42.83
N SER A 18 13.50 -11.09 -42.86
CA SER A 18 13.86 -11.88 -41.70
C SER A 18 15.28 -11.51 -41.27
N VAL A 19 15.42 -10.96 -40.06
CA VAL A 19 16.73 -10.79 -39.40
C VAL A 19 16.72 -11.59 -38.11
N SER A 20 17.51 -12.66 -38.10
CA SER A 20 17.85 -13.48 -36.95
C SER A 20 18.90 -12.76 -36.10
N ILE A 21 18.55 -12.34 -34.89
CA ILE A 21 19.48 -11.74 -33.92
C ILE A 21 19.86 -12.81 -32.88
N THR A 22 21.14 -13.17 -32.86
CA THR A 22 21.73 -14.12 -31.91
C THR A 22 22.26 -13.43 -30.65
N ARG A 23 22.38 -14.20 -29.56
CA ARG A 23 22.61 -13.84 -28.16
C ARG A 23 23.99 -13.21 -27.81
N ARG A 24 24.63 -12.44 -28.70
CA ARG A 24 26.00 -11.90 -28.50
C ARG A 24 26.19 -10.38 -28.61
N ASP A 25 25.13 -9.61 -28.76
CA ASP A 25 25.23 -8.13 -28.90
C ASP A 25 24.88 -7.35 -27.62
N PHE A 26 25.09 -7.91 -26.42
CA PHE A 26 24.72 -7.27 -25.15
C PHE A 26 25.90 -6.90 -24.23
N LEU A 27 27.09 -6.64 -24.78
CA LEU A 27 28.21 -6.13 -23.98
C LEU A 27 29.14 -5.24 -24.80
N SER A 28 28.90 -3.93 -24.71
CA SER A 28 29.85 -2.79 -24.87
C SER A 28 28.96 -1.55 -24.80
N ILE A 29 28.93 -0.78 -23.72
CA ILE A 29 29.91 0.28 -23.44
C ILE A 29 29.73 0.69 -21.96
N CYS A 30 30.77 0.48 -21.17
CA CYS A 30 31.04 1.25 -19.97
C CYS A 30 32.48 1.78 -20.07
N ILE A 31 32.72 2.89 -19.36
CA ILE A 31 33.99 3.62 -19.18
C ILE A 31 34.32 4.59 -20.34
N GLY A 32 34.47 5.90 -20.16
CA GLY A 32 34.40 6.77 -18.99
C GLY A 32 34.74 8.22 -19.39
N ALA A 33 34.48 9.19 -18.52
CA ALA A 33 35.17 10.49 -18.54
C ALA A 33 35.07 11.17 -17.17
N THR A 34 36.23 11.43 -16.59
CA THR A 34 36.47 12.10 -15.30
C THR A 34 36.48 13.63 -15.48
N ALA A 35 35.88 14.34 -14.52
CA ALA A 35 36.11 15.73 -14.09
C ALA A 35 36.37 16.84 -15.14
N LEU A 36 35.41 17.77 -15.24
CA LEU A 36 35.70 19.19 -15.46
C LEU A 36 34.86 20.03 -14.48
N ALA A 37 35.53 20.68 -13.53
CA ALA A 37 34.97 21.77 -12.76
C ALA A 37 35.02 23.05 -13.60
N GLY A 38 33.93 23.82 -13.62
CA GLY A 38 33.95 25.20 -14.11
C GLY A 38 32.74 25.63 -14.92
N VAL A 39 31.87 26.38 -14.24
CA VAL A 39 31.03 27.48 -14.78
C VAL A 39 29.87 27.12 -15.71
N GLY A 40 28.66 27.23 -15.15
CA GLY A 40 27.51 27.86 -15.81
C GLY A 40 27.03 27.22 -17.11
N GLY A 41 26.22 26.19 -17.00
CA GLY A 41 25.42 25.68 -18.11
C GLY A 41 24.27 24.87 -17.57
N TYR A 42 23.04 25.33 -17.83
CA TYR A 42 21.79 24.61 -17.59
C TYR A 42 21.90 23.20 -18.17
N LEU A 43 22.16 22.22 -17.31
CA LEU A 43 21.98 20.82 -17.63
C LEU A 43 20.47 20.60 -17.73
N HIS A 44 19.99 20.48 -18.97
CA HIS A 44 18.72 19.87 -19.26
C HIS A 44 18.67 18.50 -18.58
N TYR A 45 17.95 18.42 -17.46
CA TYR A 45 17.52 17.16 -16.87
C TYR A 45 16.69 16.44 -17.94
N THR A 46 17.28 15.44 -18.59
CA THR A 46 16.50 14.40 -19.26
C THR A 46 15.58 13.82 -18.18
N GLY A 47 14.26 14.00 -18.35
CA GLY A 47 13.24 13.79 -17.33
C GLY A 47 13.37 12.46 -16.59
N ALA A 48 14.02 12.49 -15.42
CA ALA A 48 13.97 11.40 -14.48
C ALA A 48 12.51 11.32 -14.01
N PHE A 49 11.81 10.25 -14.40
CA PHE A 49 10.47 9.98 -13.88
C PHE A 49 10.57 9.92 -12.35
N LEU A 50 9.81 10.79 -11.66
CA LEU A 50 9.68 10.72 -10.22
C LEU A 50 9.17 9.31 -9.85
N PRO A 51 9.72 8.69 -8.80
CA PRO A 51 9.25 7.38 -8.39
C PRO A 51 7.80 7.45 -7.93
N SER A 52 7.12 6.31 -8.00
CA SER A 52 5.80 6.16 -7.41
C SER A 52 5.90 5.71 -5.97
N ILE A 53 4.91 6.07 -5.15
CA ILE A 53 4.79 5.66 -3.75
C ILE A 53 3.52 4.82 -3.60
N SER A 54 3.58 3.72 -2.86
CA SER A 54 2.42 2.91 -2.51
C SER A 54 2.23 2.88 -0.99
N LEU A 55 1.07 3.33 -0.53
CA LEU A 55 0.68 3.29 0.87
C LEU A 55 -0.01 1.95 1.15
N TRP A 56 0.58 1.12 1.99
CA TRP A 56 -0.02 -0.13 2.46
C TRP A 56 -0.20 -0.04 3.97
N GLY A 57 -1.45 -0.02 4.41
CA GLY A 57 -1.71 0.11 5.82
C GLY A 57 -3.17 0.02 6.21
N HIS A 58 -3.42 0.24 7.48
CA HIS A 58 -4.76 0.23 8.06
C HIS A 58 -5.45 1.61 7.94
N SER A 59 -6.37 1.90 8.86
CA SER A 59 -7.17 3.13 8.95
C SER A 59 -6.37 4.43 8.94
N PHE A 60 -5.07 4.43 9.28
CA PHE A 60 -4.23 5.63 9.23
C PHE A 60 -3.98 6.10 7.79
N PHE A 61 -4.09 5.19 6.81
CA PHE A 61 -4.18 5.53 5.39
C PHE A 61 -5.58 5.39 4.83
N GLY A 62 -6.39 4.46 5.38
CA GLY A 62 -7.72 4.13 4.85
C GLY A 62 -8.82 5.16 5.13
N ASN A 63 -8.69 5.99 6.16
CA ASN A 63 -9.77 6.88 6.62
C ASN A 63 -9.57 8.35 6.24
N ASN A 64 -8.54 8.67 5.45
CA ASN A 64 -8.23 10.05 5.11
C ASN A 64 -7.49 10.16 3.77
N GLN A 65 -7.57 11.36 3.20
CA GLN A 65 -6.79 11.75 2.02
C GLN A 65 -5.68 12.73 2.38
N THR A 66 -5.78 13.46 3.50
CA THR A 66 -4.82 14.51 3.90
C THR A 66 -3.38 14.00 4.00
N PHE A 67 -3.16 12.79 4.52
CA PHE A 67 -1.80 12.23 4.55
C PHE A 67 -1.23 12.12 3.12
N SER A 68 -1.99 11.56 2.18
CA SER A 68 -1.55 11.44 0.79
C SER A 68 -1.42 12.79 0.09
N SER A 69 -2.36 13.72 0.28
CA SER A 69 -2.30 15.05 -0.32
C SER A 69 -1.05 15.82 0.14
N LYS A 70 -0.75 15.78 1.44
CA LYS A 70 0.45 16.40 1.99
C LYS A 70 1.73 15.70 1.53
N LEU A 71 1.74 14.36 1.47
CA LEU A 71 2.88 13.61 0.95
C LEU A 71 3.15 13.94 -0.53
N ILE A 72 2.11 14.08 -1.35
CA ILE A 72 2.22 14.52 -2.75
C ILE A 72 2.81 15.92 -2.82
N ALA A 73 2.30 16.87 -2.02
CA ALA A 73 2.81 18.24 -2.00
C ALA A 73 4.31 18.29 -1.61
N GLU A 74 4.74 17.45 -0.67
CA GLU A 74 6.12 17.40 -0.20
C GLU A 74 7.08 16.71 -1.17
N THR A 75 6.61 15.77 -1.99
CA THR A 75 7.49 14.88 -2.79
C THR A 75 7.31 15.00 -4.30
N GLY A 76 6.20 15.59 -4.76
CA GLY A 76 5.79 15.58 -6.18
C GLY A 76 5.47 14.20 -6.76
N CYS A 77 5.53 13.14 -5.96
CA CYS A 77 5.40 11.77 -6.43
C CYS A 77 3.94 11.37 -6.70
N LYS A 78 3.74 10.39 -7.59
CA LYS A 78 2.44 9.72 -7.74
C LYS A 78 2.22 8.79 -6.55
N VAL A 79 1.10 8.95 -5.84
CA VAL A 79 0.81 8.20 -4.60
C VAL A 79 -0.41 7.30 -4.79
N PHE A 80 -0.18 5.99 -4.71
CA PHE A 80 -1.20 4.95 -4.78
C PHE A 80 -1.58 4.53 -3.36
N ASN A 81 -2.80 4.85 -2.92
CA ASN A 81 -3.25 4.52 -1.57
C ASN A 81 -4.04 3.21 -1.54
N PHE A 82 -3.42 2.17 -0.99
CA PHE A 82 -4.00 0.85 -0.72
C PHE A 82 -4.35 0.70 0.77
N GLY A 83 -4.55 1.80 1.51
CA GLY A 83 -4.98 1.76 2.91
C GLY A 83 -6.42 1.29 3.06
N LEU A 84 -6.69 0.38 4.00
CA LEU A 84 -8.05 -0.08 4.29
C LEU A 84 -8.35 0.04 5.78
N SER A 85 -9.48 0.68 6.10
CA SER A 85 -9.94 0.82 7.48
C SER A 85 -10.10 -0.54 8.17
N GLY A 86 -9.61 -0.66 9.40
CA GLY A 86 -9.71 -1.89 10.18
C GLY A 86 -8.83 -3.05 9.68
N ALA A 87 -8.09 -2.92 8.58
CA ALA A 87 -7.30 -4.03 8.04
C ALA A 87 -6.20 -4.48 9.01
N THR A 88 -6.11 -5.80 9.22
CA THR A 88 -5.00 -6.47 9.93
C THR A 88 -3.75 -6.54 9.05
N SER A 89 -2.57 -6.84 9.62
CA SER A 89 -1.35 -7.08 8.82
C SER A 89 -1.55 -8.18 7.77
N GLU A 90 -2.30 -9.23 8.10
CA GLU A 90 -2.58 -10.35 7.18
C GLU A 90 -3.45 -9.89 6.00
N SER A 91 -4.51 -9.12 6.26
CA SER A 91 -5.34 -8.53 5.21
C SER A 91 -4.49 -7.68 4.26
N ILE A 92 -3.60 -6.86 4.82
CA ILE A 92 -2.71 -5.99 4.04
C ILE A 92 -1.73 -6.83 3.20
N ALA A 93 -1.12 -7.87 3.77
CA ALA A 93 -0.18 -8.74 3.06
C ALA A 93 -0.84 -9.56 1.94
N LEU A 94 -2.02 -10.12 2.18
CA LEU A 94 -2.80 -10.86 1.17
C LEU A 94 -3.24 -9.95 0.02
N ARG A 95 -3.71 -8.73 0.33
CA ARG A 95 -4.08 -7.73 -0.70
C ARG A 95 -2.86 -7.21 -1.46
N ASN A 96 -1.72 -7.10 -0.81
CA ASN A 96 -0.44 -6.79 -1.45
C ASN A 96 0.03 -7.94 -2.37
N GLY A 97 -0.52 -9.15 -2.20
CA GLY A 97 -0.09 -10.36 -2.90
C GLY A 97 1.21 -10.95 -2.34
N ALA A 98 1.63 -10.57 -1.13
CA ALA A 98 2.84 -11.06 -0.48
C ALA A 98 2.83 -12.59 -0.33
N TYR A 99 1.64 -13.14 -0.10
CA TYR A 99 1.29 -14.56 -0.18
C TYR A 99 -0.21 -14.67 -0.51
N HIS A 100 -0.72 -15.90 -0.62
CA HIS A 100 -2.08 -16.16 -1.04
C HIS A 100 -2.83 -17.05 -0.03
N LYS A 101 -4.14 -16.83 0.07
CA LYS A 101 -5.06 -17.79 0.68
C LYS A 101 -5.70 -18.60 -0.45
N SER A 102 -5.87 -19.90 -0.23
CA SER A 102 -6.55 -20.77 -1.19
C SER A 102 -7.96 -21.09 -0.72
N TYR A 103 -8.89 -21.16 -1.66
CA TYR A 103 -10.30 -21.46 -1.40
C TYR A 103 -10.84 -22.48 -2.40
N ALA A 104 -11.75 -23.33 -1.92
CA ALA A 104 -12.63 -24.16 -2.72
C ALA A 104 -14.07 -23.67 -2.60
N SER A 105 -14.96 -24.08 -3.52
CA SER A 105 -16.40 -23.88 -3.33
C SER A 105 -16.95 -24.94 -2.38
N VAL A 106 -17.80 -24.54 -1.42
CA VAL A 106 -18.49 -25.49 -0.52
C VAL A 106 -19.31 -26.51 -1.30
N ASN A 107 -19.89 -26.10 -2.44
CA ASN A 107 -20.71 -26.96 -3.29
C ASN A 107 -19.91 -27.61 -4.43
N GLY A 108 -18.59 -27.41 -4.48
CA GLY A 108 -17.73 -27.93 -5.55
C GLY A 108 -17.89 -27.23 -6.90
N LEU A 109 -18.69 -26.18 -6.98
CA LEU A 109 -19.00 -25.44 -8.20
C LEU A 109 -19.01 -23.94 -7.91
N LEU A 110 -18.39 -23.16 -8.79
CA LEU A 110 -18.59 -21.72 -8.88
C LEU A 110 -19.67 -21.46 -9.93
N THR A 111 -20.87 -21.12 -9.48
CA THR A 111 -21.96 -20.69 -10.35
C THR A 111 -21.77 -19.20 -10.71
N PRO A 112 -21.78 -18.84 -11.99
CA PRO A 112 -21.56 -17.45 -12.42
C PRO A 112 -22.68 -16.52 -11.95
N ALA A 113 -22.33 -15.27 -11.61
CA ALA A 113 -23.25 -14.23 -11.13
C ALA A 113 -24.02 -14.59 -9.83
N GLU A 114 -23.65 -15.68 -9.16
CA GLU A 114 -24.21 -16.10 -7.88
C GLU A 114 -23.15 -16.04 -6.77
N LYS A 115 -23.61 -15.85 -5.54
CA LYS A 115 -22.74 -15.87 -4.36
C LYS A 115 -22.41 -17.32 -3.99
N ASN A 116 -21.15 -17.70 -4.14
CA ASN A 116 -20.66 -19.04 -3.83
C ASN A 116 -19.89 -19.03 -2.51
N ASN A 117 -20.40 -19.72 -1.49
CA ASN A 117 -19.69 -19.85 -0.22
C ASN A 117 -18.39 -20.65 -0.39
N LEU A 118 -17.35 -20.26 0.33
CA LEU A 118 -16.02 -20.85 0.19
C LEU A 118 -15.59 -21.65 1.42
N THR A 119 -14.67 -22.58 1.19
CA THR A 119 -13.94 -23.32 2.24
C THR A 119 -12.42 -23.22 1.99
N PRO A 120 -11.57 -22.95 3.00
CA PRO A 120 -11.92 -22.72 4.40
C PRO A 120 -12.73 -21.44 4.57
N ASN A 121 -13.63 -21.44 5.55
CA ASN A 121 -14.49 -20.29 5.82
C ASN A 121 -13.74 -19.22 6.63
N GLU A 122 -12.79 -18.55 5.98
CA GLU A 122 -11.92 -17.54 6.59
C GLU A 122 -11.94 -16.23 5.77
N PRO A 123 -11.87 -15.06 6.42
CA PRO A 123 -11.94 -13.76 5.75
C PRO A 123 -10.74 -13.47 4.83
N GLY A 124 -9.56 -14.06 5.10
CA GLY A 124 -8.35 -13.87 4.30
C GLY A 124 -8.02 -12.38 4.05
N PRO A 125 -7.99 -11.91 2.78
CA PRO A 125 -7.68 -10.51 2.47
C PRO A 125 -8.69 -9.51 3.05
N LEU A 126 -9.84 -9.97 3.55
CA LEU A 126 -10.89 -9.18 4.18
C LEU A 126 -10.85 -9.23 5.72
N ARG A 127 -9.78 -9.77 6.33
CA ARG A 127 -9.66 -9.85 7.80
C ARG A 127 -9.50 -8.45 8.42
N LEU A 128 -10.60 -7.92 8.95
CA LEU A 128 -10.63 -6.65 9.69
C LEU A 128 -10.56 -6.87 11.21
N TRP A 129 -10.26 -5.79 11.93
CA TRP A 129 -10.30 -5.75 13.39
C TRP A 129 -11.60 -6.31 13.94
N GLY A 130 -11.50 -7.13 14.99
CA GLY A 130 -12.66 -7.78 15.60
C GLY A 130 -13.43 -8.73 14.68
N ASN A 131 -12.83 -9.15 13.56
CA ASN A 131 -13.48 -9.98 12.53
C ASN A 131 -14.74 -9.33 11.92
N ALA A 132 -14.75 -7.99 11.84
CA ALA A 132 -15.87 -7.23 11.31
C ALA A 132 -16.19 -7.58 9.84
N SER A 133 -17.45 -7.35 9.44
CA SER A 133 -17.89 -7.50 8.05
C SER A 133 -17.12 -6.57 7.11
N ALA A 134 -16.83 -7.07 5.92
CA ALA A 134 -16.18 -6.35 4.83
C ALA A 134 -16.91 -6.54 3.49
N ASP A 135 -18.17 -7.00 3.51
CA ASP A 135 -19.02 -7.18 2.34
C ASP A 135 -19.35 -5.87 1.60
N TRP A 136 -19.22 -4.72 2.26
CA TRP A 136 -19.31 -3.40 1.62
C TRP A 136 -18.14 -3.11 0.67
N PHE A 137 -17.01 -3.81 0.80
CA PHE A 137 -15.80 -3.55 0.02
C PHE A 137 -15.80 -4.27 -1.34
N HIS A 138 -16.51 -5.41 -1.45
CA HIS A 138 -16.61 -6.23 -2.67
C HIS A 138 -15.26 -6.41 -3.37
N LEU A 139 -14.31 -7.08 -2.71
CA LEU A 139 -12.91 -7.08 -3.11
C LEU A 139 -12.73 -7.69 -4.51
N PRO A 140 -12.28 -6.91 -5.51
CA PRO A 140 -12.03 -7.43 -6.85
C PRO A 140 -10.87 -8.43 -6.84
N CYS A 141 -11.13 -9.63 -7.37
CA CYS A 141 -10.16 -10.72 -7.38
C CYS A 141 -10.45 -11.73 -8.50
N GLU A 142 -9.58 -12.71 -8.60
CA GLU A 142 -9.74 -13.90 -9.42
C GLU A 142 -9.62 -15.16 -8.56
N LEU A 143 -10.54 -16.10 -8.78
CA LEU A 143 -10.52 -17.44 -8.19
C LEU A 143 -10.81 -18.47 -9.29
N ALA A 144 -9.97 -19.50 -9.40
CA ALA A 144 -10.12 -20.57 -10.40
C ALA A 144 -10.24 -20.05 -11.86
N GLY A 145 -9.52 -18.98 -12.19
CA GLY A 145 -9.57 -18.34 -13.51
C GLY A 145 -10.85 -17.54 -13.79
N GLN A 146 -11.71 -17.36 -12.79
CA GLN A 146 -12.89 -16.49 -12.88
C GLN A 146 -12.61 -15.17 -12.18
N SER A 147 -12.80 -14.06 -12.89
CA SER A 147 -12.87 -12.73 -12.25
C SER A 147 -14.19 -12.59 -11.49
N GLY A 148 -14.14 -11.89 -10.36
CA GLY A 148 -15.31 -11.62 -9.54
C GLY A 148 -14.97 -10.78 -8.33
N VAL A 149 -15.82 -10.87 -7.31
CA VAL A 149 -15.63 -10.21 -6.03
C VAL A 149 -15.65 -11.20 -4.87
N LEU A 150 -14.77 -10.98 -3.89
CA LEU A 150 -14.77 -11.67 -2.61
C LEU A 150 -15.51 -10.81 -1.58
N ASP A 151 -16.38 -11.45 -0.81
CA ASP A 151 -17.13 -10.83 0.29
C ASP A 151 -16.92 -11.60 1.59
N TRP A 152 -16.97 -10.86 2.70
CA TRP A 152 -16.97 -11.40 4.06
C TRP A 152 -18.07 -10.73 4.86
N ASP A 153 -19.10 -11.46 5.26
CA ASP A 153 -20.26 -10.89 5.98
C ASP A 153 -20.08 -10.82 7.51
N GLY A 154 -18.86 -11.06 8.00
CA GLY A 154 -18.57 -11.26 9.43
C GLY A 154 -18.65 -12.72 9.89
N LYS A 155 -19.18 -13.62 9.05
CA LYS A 155 -19.36 -15.05 9.35
C LYS A 155 -18.99 -15.98 8.20
N ASN A 156 -19.30 -15.60 6.96
CA ASN A 156 -19.11 -16.41 5.77
C ASN A 156 -18.30 -15.65 4.72
N VAL A 157 -17.30 -16.33 4.17
CA VAL A 157 -16.61 -15.87 2.96
C VAL A 157 -17.32 -16.42 1.74
N ALA A 158 -17.51 -15.56 0.74
CA ALA A 158 -18.09 -15.96 -0.52
C ALA A 158 -17.41 -15.26 -1.70
N PHE A 159 -17.45 -15.92 -2.85
CA PHE A 159 -17.00 -15.38 -4.13
C PHE A 159 -18.16 -15.33 -5.11
N THR A 160 -18.31 -14.18 -5.77
CA THR A 160 -19.32 -13.95 -6.81
C THR A 160 -18.61 -13.70 -8.14
N PRO A 161 -18.60 -14.68 -9.08
CA PRO A 161 -18.01 -14.49 -10.40
C PRO A 161 -18.79 -13.47 -11.24
N ASP A 162 -18.11 -12.69 -12.08
CA ASP A 162 -18.69 -11.63 -12.94
C ASP A 162 -19.77 -12.11 -13.95
N GLY A 163 -19.96 -13.42 -14.12
CA GLY A 163 -20.95 -13.97 -15.05
C GLY A 163 -20.45 -14.13 -16.51
N LYS A 164 -19.20 -13.77 -16.81
CA LYS A 164 -18.65 -13.79 -18.17
C LYS A 164 -18.30 -15.18 -18.70
N SER A 165 -18.10 -16.14 -17.81
CA SER A 165 -17.79 -17.54 -18.15
C SER A 165 -18.87 -18.47 -17.62
N GLY A 166 -18.90 -19.70 -18.13
CA GLY A 166 -19.73 -20.77 -17.58
C GLY A 166 -19.30 -21.21 -16.18
N ALA A 167 -20.11 -22.06 -15.56
CA ALA A 167 -19.81 -22.61 -14.23
C ALA A 167 -18.47 -23.38 -14.23
N VAL A 168 -17.71 -23.25 -13.15
CA VAL A 168 -16.39 -23.87 -12.98
C VAL A 168 -16.38 -24.80 -11.78
N HIS A 169 -15.91 -26.02 -11.97
CA HIS A 169 -15.68 -26.95 -10.87
C HIS A 169 -14.53 -26.47 -9.98
N LEU A 170 -14.78 -26.42 -8.68
CA LEU A 170 -13.81 -26.00 -7.69
C LEU A 170 -13.98 -26.81 -6.39
N ASN A 171 -13.62 -28.09 -6.47
CA ASN A 171 -13.70 -29.04 -5.35
C ASN A 171 -12.48 -28.98 -4.43
N GLU A 172 -11.36 -28.44 -4.92
CA GLU A 172 -10.10 -28.36 -4.19
C GLU A 172 -9.66 -26.90 -4.03
N PRO A 173 -8.98 -26.54 -2.93
CA PRO A 173 -8.56 -25.16 -2.72
C PRO A 173 -7.56 -24.69 -3.78
N VAL A 174 -7.88 -23.59 -4.46
CA VAL A 174 -6.95 -22.90 -5.38
C VAL A 174 -6.63 -21.50 -4.87
N PRO A 175 -5.42 -20.96 -5.16
CA PRO A 175 -5.04 -19.63 -4.71
C PRO A 175 -6.01 -18.55 -5.21
N LEU A 176 -6.36 -17.64 -4.30
CA LEU A 176 -7.04 -16.39 -4.63
C LEU A 176 -6.02 -15.35 -5.12
N ASN A 177 -6.28 -14.77 -6.28
CA ASN A 177 -5.49 -13.69 -6.84
C ASN A 177 -6.20 -12.36 -6.61
N VAL A 178 -5.72 -11.55 -5.67
CA VAL A 178 -6.29 -10.21 -5.41
C VAL A 178 -5.76 -9.23 -6.45
N TYR A 179 -6.65 -8.43 -7.05
CA TYR A 179 -6.21 -7.36 -7.94
C TYR A 179 -5.65 -6.18 -7.12
N PRO A 180 -4.43 -5.69 -7.41
CA PRO A 180 -3.82 -4.60 -6.66
C PRO A 180 -4.44 -3.27 -7.07
N MET A 181 -5.63 -3.00 -6.50
CA MET A 181 -6.39 -1.78 -6.75
C MET A 181 -6.32 -0.83 -5.56
N THR A 182 -6.13 0.46 -5.83
CA THR A 182 -6.20 1.49 -4.79
C THR A 182 -7.57 1.47 -4.11
N THR A 183 -7.59 1.72 -2.82
CA THR A 183 -8.82 1.72 -2.00
C THR A 183 -9.24 3.11 -1.57
N VAL A 184 -8.34 4.07 -1.66
CA VAL A 184 -8.60 5.47 -1.34
C VAL A 184 -8.08 6.31 -2.50
N GLN A 185 -8.91 7.23 -2.98
CA GLN A 185 -8.49 8.24 -3.95
C GLN A 185 -7.46 9.19 -3.31
N THR A 186 -6.43 9.55 -4.08
CA THR A 186 -5.48 10.62 -3.76
C THR A 186 -5.63 11.76 -4.77
N ASP A 187 -4.92 12.87 -4.55
CA ASP A 187 -4.97 14.03 -5.47
C ASP A 187 -4.52 13.68 -6.90
N ASN A 188 -3.75 12.59 -7.09
CA ASN A 188 -3.19 12.22 -8.39
C ASN A 188 -3.44 10.75 -8.81
N VAL A 189 -4.19 9.97 -8.03
CA VAL A 189 -4.62 8.60 -8.37
C VAL A 189 -6.07 8.37 -7.89
N PRO A 190 -7.00 7.95 -8.76
CA PRO A 190 -8.37 7.63 -8.34
C PRO A 190 -8.40 6.38 -7.45
N GLU A 191 -9.51 6.16 -6.74
CA GLU A 191 -9.81 4.85 -6.15
C GLU A 191 -10.02 3.80 -7.25
N LYS A 192 -9.89 2.52 -6.87
CA LYS A 192 -10.03 1.36 -7.76
C LYS A 192 -9.08 1.37 -8.96
N TYR A 193 -7.96 2.10 -8.86
CA TYR A 193 -6.93 2.10 -9.89
C TYR A 193 -6.07 0.82 -9.76
N ASN A 194 -6.10 -0.03 -10.79
CA ASN A 194 -5.27 -1.22 -10.85
C ASN A 194 -3.80 -0.86 -11.13
N TYR A 195 -2.90 -1.24 -10.23
CA TYR A 195 -1.48 -0.94 -10.33
C TYR A 195 -0.62 -2.18 -10.00
N PRO A 196 -0.52 -3.17 -10.90
CA PRO A 196 0.25 -4.39 -10.67
C PRO A 196 1.76 -4.16 -10.58
N GLU A 197 2.27 -3.02 -11.07
CA GLU A 197 3.68 -2.64 -10.96
C GLU A 197 4.07 -2.11 -9.57
N HIS A 198 3.14 -2.07 -8.62
CA HIS A 198 3.40 -1.61 -7.25
C HIS A 198 4.66 -2.21 -6.59
N PRO A 199 5.10 -3.47 -6.82
CA PRO A 199 6.37 -3.96 -6.25
C PRO A 199 7.63 -3.20 -6.71
N GLY A 200 7.53 -2.36 -7.75
CA GLY A 200 8.55 -1.43 -8.22
C GLY A 200 8.50 -0.02 -7.61
N SER A 201 7.50 0.29 -6.78
CA SER A 201 7.33 1.59 -6.14
C SER A 201 8.12 1.70 -4.83
N ILE A 202 8.07 2.85 -4.18
CA ILE A 202 8.47 3.03 -2.79
C ILE A 202 7.29 2.62 -1.91
N TYR A 203 7.49 1.67 -0.99
CA TYR A 203 6.44 1.29 -0.03
C TYR A 203 6.49 2.14 1.23
N ILE A 204 5.32 2.62 1.67
CA ILE A 204 5.12 3.13 3.03
C ILE A 204 4.19 2.15 3.73
N LEU A 205 4.71 1.47 4.76
CA LEU A 205 4.06 0.38 5.46
C LEU A 205 3.62 0.85 6.85
N TRP A 206 2.31 0.85 7.12
CA TRP A 206 1.74 1.09 8.45
C TRP A 206 0.92 -0.11 8.87
N LEU A 207 1.53 -1.03 9.62
CA LEU A 207 1.01 -2.37 9.87
C LEU A 207 0.97 -2.65 11.38
N GLY A 208 -0.09 -3.31 11.83
CA GLY A 208 -0.12 -3.95 13.14
C GLY A 208 -1.21 -3.45 14.09
N ARG A 209 -1.75 -2.24 13.90
CA ARG A 209 -2.73 -1.69 14.87
C ARG A 209 -3.94 -2.58 15.13
N ASN A 210 -4.48 -3.21 14.10
CA ASN A 210 -5.71 -4.01 14.17
C ASN A 210 -5.50 -5.47 14.61
N ASN A 211 -4.27 -5.86 14.86
CA ASN A 211 -3.90 -7.15 15.41
C ASN A 211 -2.69 -7.02 16.37
N SER A 212 -2.64 -5.93 17.14
CA SER A 212 -1.49 -5.54 17.99
C SER A 212 -1.08 -6.60 19.02
N THR A 213 -2.02 -7.46 19.42
CA THR A 213 -1.79 -8.59 20.32
C THR A 213 -1.06 -9.77 19.65
N GLN A 214 -0.76 -9.69 18.35
CA GLN A 214 -0.15 -10.75 17.54
C GLN A 214 1.15 -10.27 16.84
N PRO A 215 2.19 -9.87 17.60
CA PRO A 215 3.43 -9.32 17.02
C PRO A 215 4.13 -10.28 16.06
N ASP A 216 4.10 -11.60 16.30
CA ASP A 216 4.71 -12.59 15.41
C ASP A 216 4.04 -12.63 14.03
N GLU A 217 2.70 -12.54 13.99
CA GLU A 217 1.92 -12.45 12.75
C GLU A 217 2.28 -11.17 11.99
N ILE A 218 2.30 -10.03 12.70
CA ILE A 218 2.65 -8.73 12.14
C ILE A 218 4.05 -8.76 11.50
N MET A 219 5.04 -9.30 12.21
CA MET A 219 6.41 -9.39 11.70
C MET A 219 6.55 -10.36 10.53
N ARG A 220 5.83 -11.49 10.55
CA ARG A 220 5.78 -12.43 9.41
C ARG A 220 5.24 -11.74 8.17
N ASP A 221 4.14 -11.01 8.31
CA ASP A 221 3.46 -10.36 7.20
C ASP A 221 4.28 -9.21 6.61
N ALA A 222 4.91 -8.39 7.47
CA ALA A 222 5.86 -7.37 7.05
C ALA A 222 7.04 -7.96 6.25
N LYS A 223 7.62 -9.07 6.72
CA LYS A 223 8.70 -9.80 6.02
C LYS A 223 8.24 -10.33 4.66
N ALA A 224 7.02 -10.85 4.56
CA ALA A 224 6.47 -11.32 3.30
C ALA A 224 6.28 -10.18 2.29
N ILE A 225 5.71 -9.04 2.72
CA ILE A 225 5.53 -7.85 1.87
C ILE A 225 6.88 -7.35 1.33
N VAL A 226 7.88 -7.20 2.21
CA VAL A 226 9.23 -6.75 1.80
C VAL A 226 9.89 -7.75 0.85
N SER A 227 9.66 -9.05 1.04
CA SER A 227 10.23 -10.11 0.19
C SER A 227 9.62 -10.14 -1.21
N ARG A 228 8.38 -9.65 -1.38
CA ARG A 228 7.70 -9.56 -2.69
C ARG A 228 8.19 -8.41 -3.56
N MET A 229 8.77 -7.37 -2.97
CA MET A 229 9.25 -6.20 -3.73
C MET A 229 10.25 -6.61 -4.82
N ASN A 230 10.28 -5.85 -5.92
CA ASN A 230 11.14 -6.16 -7.06
C ASN A 230 12.61 -6.28 -6.64
N LYS A 231 13.31 -7.29 -7.16
CA LYS A 231 14.75 -7.48 -6.92
C LYS A 231 15.50 -6.20 -7.32
N GLY A 232 16.25 -5.62 -6.40
CA GLY A 232 16.98 -4.36 -6.59
C GLY A 232 16.19 -3.09 -6.21
N ASN A 233 14.89 -3.19 -5.92
CA ASN A 233 14.07 -2.08 -5.41
C ASN A 233 13.48 -2.45 -4.04
N LYS A 234 14.30 -2.34 -2.98
CA LYS A 234 13.87 -2.50 -1.58
C LYS A 234 13.68 -1.15 -0.88
N ARG A 235 13.09 -0.19 -1.59
CA ARG A 235 12.75 1.13 -1.05
C ARG A 235 11.43 1.03 -0.31
N PHE A 236 11.47 0.74 0.97
CA PHE A 236 10.30 0.77 1.83
C PHE A 236 10.59 1.55 3.10
N VAL A 237 9.56 2.09 3.72
CA VAL A 237 9.63 2.63 5.07
C VAL A 237 8.56 1.93 5.91
N ILE A 238 8.92 1.50 7.11
CA ILE A 238 8.00 0.93 8.08
C ILE A 238 7.75 1.94 9.19
N LEU A 239 6.47 2.25 9.42
CA LEU A 239 6.05 3.30 10.33
C LEU A 239 5.76 2.70 11.72
N PRO A 240 6.16 3.37 12.81
CA PRO A 240 5.76 2.96 14.15
C PRO A 240 4.25 3.08 14.36
N GLU A 241 3.71 2.15 15.14
CA GLU A 241 2.34 2.18 15.63
C GLU A 241 2.17 3.11 16.81
N PHE A 242 0.95 3.63 16.95
CA PHE A 242 0.60 4.62 17.98
C PHE A 242 -0.25 3.98 19.09
N PRO A 243 0.00 4.30 20.37
CA PRO A 243 -0.92 3.94 21.44
C PRO A 243 -2.22 4.75 21.30
N ALA A 244 -3.34 4.09 21.60
CA ALA A 244 -4.64 4.74 21.77
C ALA A 244 -4.73 5.44 23.14
N ASP A 245 -5.71 6.33 23.34
CA ASP A 245 -5.87 7.09 24.59
C ASP A 245 -6.13 6.23 25.84
N TYR A 246 -6.61 5.00 25.64
CA TYR A 246 -6.82 3.99 26.69
C TYR A 246 -5.61 3.07 26.89
N GLU A 247 -4.48 3.34 26.22
CA GLU A 247 -3.22 2.59 26.32
C GLU A 247 -2.10 3.48 26.90
N PRO A 248 -2.27 4.11 28.08
CA PRO A 248 -1.18 4.85 28.70
C PRO A 248 -0.03 3.92 29.08
N THR A 249 1.14 4.52 29.32
CA THR A 249 2.36 3.82 29.74
C THR A 249 2.09 2.90 30.92
N GLY A 250 2.60 1.66 30.85
CA GLY A 250 2.41 0.63 31.87
C GLY A 250 1.17 -0.23 31.69
N THR A 251 0.34 0.04 30.67
CA THR A 251 -0.71 -0.90 30.25
C THR A 251 -0.16 -1.96 29.30
N LYS A 252 -0.82 -3.13 29.28
CA LYS A 252 -0.50 -4.21 28.34
C LYS A 252 -0.56 -3.75 26.88
N GLY A 253 -1.55 -2.94 26.51
CA GLY A 253 -1.67 -2.39 25.15
C GLY A 253 -0.49 -1.51 24.77
N ALA A 254 -0.03 -0.65 25.67
CA ALA A 254 1.17 0.16 25.44
C ALA A 254 2.44 -0.70 25.28
N GLU A 255 2.57 -1.77 26.06
CA GLU A 255 3.69 -2.72 25.95
C GLU A 255 3.69 -3.47 24.62
N GLU A 256 2.51 -3.87 24.12
CA GLU A 256 2.36 -4.52 22.81
C GLU A 256 2.76 -3.58 21.65
N ILE A 257 2.29 -2.33 21.67
CA ILE A 257 2.69 -1.31 20.69
C ILE A 257 4.21 -1.06 20.74
N ALA A 258 4.77 -0.91 21.94
CA ALA A 258 6.21 -0.72 22.11
C ALA A 258 7.03 -1.93 21.62
N LEU A 259 6.52 -3.15 21.81
CA LEU A 259 7.15 -4.37 21.30
C LEU A 259 7.16 -4.40 19.77
N ILE A 260 6.04 -4.11 19.11
CA ILE A 260 5.95 -4.05 17.64
C ILE A 260 6.96 -3.04 17.09
N ASN A 261 6.97 -1.83 17.64
CA ASN A 261 7.88 -0.76 17.20
C ASN A 261 9.36 -1.15 17.37
N ARG A 262 9.70 -1.80 18.49
CA ARG A 262 11.05 -2.33 18.72
C ARG A 262 11.42 -3.40 17.71
N LEU A 263 10.53 -4.34 17.43
CA LEU A 263 10.77 -5.42 16.46
C LEU A 263 10.95 -4.88 15.04
N TYR A 264 10.18 -3.85 14.64
CA TYR A 264 10.40 -3.17 13.38
C TYR A 264 11.77 -2.52 13.29
N LYS A 265 12.18 -1.79 14.34
CA LYS A 265 13.50 -1.14 14.39
C LYS A 265 14.64 -2.16 14.39
N GLU A 266 14.49 -3.29 15.08
CA GLU A 266 15.50 -4.35 15.12
C GLU A 266 15.66 -5.05 13.76
N VAL A 267 14.55 -5.38 13.10
CA VAL A 267 14.57 -6.12 11.82
C VAL A 267 14.88 -5.21 10.63
N TYR A 268 14.46 -3.94 10.69
CA TYR A 268 14.56 -2.99 9.59
C TYR A 268 15.16 -1.64 10.04
N PRO A 269 16.35 -1.60 10.67
CA PRO A 269 16.88 -0.37 11.26
C PRO A 269 17.01 0.78 10.25
N GLU A 270 17.41 0.48 9.02
CA GLU A 270 17.59 1.46 7.94
C GLU A 270 16.28 1.92 7.27
N ASN A 271 15.19 1.21 7.51
CA ASN A 271 13.88 1.43 6.88
C ASN A 271 12.79 1.75 7.92
N TYR A 272 13.10 1.68 9.21
CA TYR A 272 12.24 2.18 10.28
C TYR A 272 12.22 3.71 10.22
N CYS A 273 11.03 4.32 10.28
CA CYS A 273 10.86 5.76 10.07
C CYS A 273 11.41 6.57 11.25
N GLU A 274 12.72 6.77 11.26
CA GLU A 274 13.47 7.49 12.29
C GLU A 274 14.50 8.42 11.65
N ILE A 275 14.58 9.65 12.18
CA ILE A 275 15.54 10.67 11.77
C ILE A 275 16.24 11.15 13.03
N ASP A 276 17.57 11.07 13.06
CA ASP A 276 18.40 11.57 14.16
C ASP A 276 17.95 11.10 15.57
N GLY A 277 17.54 9.83 15.67
CA GLY A 277 17.09 9.21 16.93
C GLY A 277 15.65 9.53 17.33
N VAL A 278 14.88 10.25 16.50
CA VAL A 278 13.46 10.54 16.70
C VAL A 278 12.66 9.75 15.66
N ASP A 279 11.84 8.80 16.11
CA ASP A 279 10.91 8.09 15.23
C ASP A 279 9.64 8.90 14.94
N LEU A 280 8.82 8.44 13.99
CA LEU A 280 7.56 9.10 13.63
C LEU A 280 6.60 9.29 14.83
N LEU A 281 6.51 8.32 15.75
CA LEU A 281 5.65 8.41 16.93
C LEU A 281 6.16 9.50 17.88
N GLN A 282 7.46 9.50 18.18
CA GLN A 282 8.07 10.51 19.03
C GLN A 282 7.99 11.90 18.36
N ASN A 283 8.17 11.99 17.04
CA ASN A 283 7.95 13.23 16.31
C ASN A 283 6.51 13.72 16.47
N PHE A 284 5.51 12.83 16.35
CA PHE A 284 4.10 13.19 16.55
C PHE A 284 3.84 13.72 17.97
N ILE A 285 4.41 13.07 18.99
CA ILE A 285 4.35 13.52 20.40
C ILE A 285 5.01 14.90 20.58
N ASN A 286 6.14 15.14 19.89
CA ASN A 286 6.86 16.41 19.97
C ASN A 286 6.07 17.59 19.35
N HIS A 287 5.04 17.33 18.53
CA HIS A 287 4.18 18.36 17.93
C HIS A 287 2.95 18.72 18.80
N HIS A 288 2.93 18.29 20.06
CA HIS A 288 1.90 18.70 21.02
C HIS A 288 1.80 20.23 21.14
N ASN A 289 0.61 20.74 21.51
CA ASN A 289 0.49 22.15 21.88
C ASN A 289 1.00 22.35 23.33
N PRO A 290 2.09 23.08 23.56
CA PRO A 290 2.65 23.26 24.91
C PRO A 290 1.75 24.10 25.82
N ASN A 291 0.77 24.82 25.27
CA ASN A 291 -0.22 25.58 26.03
C ASN A 291 -1.51 24.77 26.33
N SER A 292 -1.60 23.53 25.85
CA SER A 292 -2.73 22.63 26.12
C SER A 292 -2.42 21.73 27.32
N GLU A 293 -3.09 21.96 28.44
CA GLU A 293 -2.95 21.10 29.63
C GLU A 293 -3.27 19.63 29.32
N LYS A 294 -4.24 19.38 28.44
CA LYS A 294 -4.61 18.03 28.02
C LYS A 294 -3.50 17.35 27.21
N ASP A 295 -2.84 18.08 26.33
CA ASP A 295 -1.71 17.54 25.57
C ASP A 295 -0.52 17.24 26.48
N LEU A 296 -0.20 18.13 27.42
CA LEU A 296 0.86 17.90 28.41
C LEU A 296 0.56 16.66 29.27
N ALA A 297 -0.71 16.45 29.66
CA ALA A 297 -1.13 15.26 30.38
C ALA A 297 -0.98 13.98 29.53
N ASP A 298 -1.34 14.04 28.25
CA ASP A 298 -1.18 12.91 27.32
C ASP A 298 0.29 12.54 27.12
N VAL A 299 1.15 13.53 26.85
CA VAL A 299 2.59 13.33 26.69
C VAL A 299 3.18 12.69 27.96
N LYS A 300 2.79 13.16 29.15
CA LYS A 300 3.22 12.57 30.43
C LYS A 300 2.76 11.12 30.60
N ALA A 301 1.61 10.76 30.06
CA ALA A 301 1.09 9.39 30.06
C ALA A 301 1.72 8.51 28.96
N GLY A 302 2.59 9.05 28.10
CA GLY A 302 3.16 8.35 26.94
C GLY A 302 2.15 8.15 25.80
N LEU A 303 1.14 9.00 25.73
CA LEU A 303 0.12 9.00 24.69
C LEU A 303 0.45 10.03 23.62
N THR A 304 -0.15 9.86 22.44
CA THR A 304 -0.16 10.90 21.42
C THR A 304 -0.91 12.15 21.91
N PRO A 305 -0.72 13.35 21.34
CA PRO A 305 -1.41 14.56 21.84
C PRO A 305 -2.88 14.60 21.40
N SER A 306 -3.81 14.87 22.32
CA SER A 306 -5.25 14.99 22.02
C SER A 306 -5.59 16.05 20.97
N SER A 307 -4.83 17.14 20.90
CA SER A 307 -5.00 18.17 19.87
C SER A 307 -4.74 17.64 18.45
N LEU A 308 -3.88 16.62 18.32
CA LEU A 308 -3.52 16.00 17.05
C LEU A 308 -4.34 14.74 16.75
N ARG A 309 -5.24 14.29 17.62
CA ARG A 309 -6.15 13.16 17.37
C ARG A 309 -7.53 13.58 16.90
N LEU A 310 -8.10 12.82 15.98
CA LEU A 310 -9.50 12.88 15.60
C LEU A 310 -10.39 12.25 16.68
N ASP A 311 -10.02 11.05 17.12
CA ASP A 311 -10.74 10.25 18.12
C ASP A 311 -9.76 9.73 19.19
N ASN A 312 -9.99 8.53 19.72
CA ASN A 312 -9.11 7.91 20.71
C ASN A 312 -7.77 7.43 20.13
N LEU A 313 -7.56 7.44 18.82
CA LEU A 313 -6.38 6.86 18.20
C LEU A 313 -5.93 7.57 16.92
N HIS A 314 -6.85 7.85 16.01
CA HIS A 314 -6.55 8.31 14.66
C HIS A 314 -6.03 9.76 14.67
N PRO A 315 -5.01 10.10 13.86
CA PRO A 315 -4.60 11.48 13.66
C PRO A 315 -5.72 12.36 13.09
N SER A 316 -5.76 13.64 13.49
CA SER A 316 -6.72 14.61 12.98
C SER A 316 -6.47 14.93 11.51
N ILE A 317 -7.55 14.97 10.73
CA ILE A 317 -7.52 15.20 9.27
C ILE A 317 -7.39 16.70 8.94
N THR A 318 -7.83 17.55 9.86
CA THR A 318 -7.72 19.01 9.80
C THR A 318 -7.17 19.54 11.12
N ARG A 319 -6.62 20.76 11.10
CA ARG A 319 -6.17 21.42 12.32
C ARG A 319 -7.38 21.74 13.19
N LYS A 320 -7.44 21.11 14.37
CA LYS A 320 -8.48 21.34 15.38
C LYS A 320 -8.27 22.69 16.07
N GLU A 321 -9.33 23.22 16.69
CA GLU A 321 -9.20 24.36 17.59
C GLU A 321 -8.20 24.04 18.71
N GLY A 322 -7.29 24.98 18.98
CA GLY A 322 -6.21 24.78 19.96
C GLY A 322 -5.11 23.81 19.53
N ALA A 323 -5.14 23.25 18.31
CA ALA A 323 -4.01 22.49 17.76
C ALA A 323 -3.09 23.40 16.95
N LEU A 324 -1.78 23.11 16.97
CA LEU A 324 -0.80 23.79 16.12
C LEU A 324 -0.83 23.26 14.68
N TYR A 325 -1.17 21.99 14.50
CA TYR A 325 -1.10 21.26 13.23
C TYR A 325 -2.31 20.34 13.03
N ALA A 326 -2.52 19.86 11.81
CA ALA A 326 -3.32 18.66 11.55
C ALA A 326 -2.43 17.42 11.76
N GLY A 327 -2.93 16.41 12.48
CA GLY A 327 -2.12 15.23 12.82
C GLY A 327 -1.65 14.46 11.58
N THR A 328 -2.51 14.27 10.58
CA THR A 328 -2.13 13.56 9.35
C THR A 328 -1.01 14.27 8.59
N GLU A 329 -0.97 15.62 8.61
CA GLU A 329 0.08 16.41 7.97
C GLU A 329 1.43 16.28 8.69
N VAL A 330 1.44 16.31 10.03
CA VAL A 330 2.67 16.08 10.83
C VAL A 330 3.33 14.76 10.44
N ASN A 331 2.51 13.71 10.28
CA ASN A 331 3.03 12.40 9.88
C ASN A 331 3.54 12.39 8.44
N ALA A 332 2.78 12.97 7.50
CA ALA A 332 3.15 13.00 6.09
C ALA A 332 4.45 13.79 5.85
N GLU A 333 4.63 14.93 6.53
CA GLU A 333 5.85 15.73 6.48
C GLU A 333 7.05 14.95 6.99
N PHE A 334 6.91 14.27 8.14
CA PHE A 334 8.00 13.47 8.70
C PHE A 334 8.43 12.36 7.76
N VAL A 335 7.48 11.61 7.21
CA VAL A 335 7.75 10.54 6.24
C VAL A 335 8.39 11.13 4.98
N ALA A 336 7.89 12.25 4.44
CA ALA A 336 8.50 12.89 3.29
C ALA A 336 9.96 13.31 3.54
N ARG A 337 10.28 13.85 4.72
CA ARG A 337 11.67 14.15 5.12
C ARG A 337 12.53 12.90 5.16
N PHE A 338 12.02 11.80 5.73
CA PHE A 338 12.73 10.52 5.75
C PHE A 338 13.05 10.07 4.32
N LEU A 339 12.07 10.07 3.42
CA LEU A 339 12.26 9.70 2.01
C LEU A 339 13.31 10.57 1.30
N LYS A 340 13.28 11.89 1.52
CA LYS A 340 14.26 12.84 0.97
C LYS A 340 15.67 12.55 1.50
N GLN A 341 15.82 12.27 2.80
CA GLN A 341 17.12 11.93 3.38
C GLN A 341 17.69 10.60 2.84
N LYS A 342 16.84 9.63 2.52
CA LYS A 342 17.28 8.40 1.83
C LYS A 342 17.64 8.64 0.36
N GLY A 343 17.40 9.84 -0.19
CA GLY A 343 17.59 10.17 -1.60
C GLY A 343 16.63 9.42 -2.52
N TRP A 344 15.47 9.01 -2.00
CA TRP A 344 14.49 8.24 -2.78
C TRP A 344 13.52 9.13 -3.55
N VAL A 345 13.34 10.38 -3.13
CA VAL A 345 12.44 11.39 -3.74
C VAL A 345 13.10 12.75 -3.80
#